data_AF-A0A9E5WS84-F1
#
_entry.id   AF-A0A9E5WS84-F1
#
_cell.length_a   1.000
_cell.length_b   1.000
_cell.length_c   1.000
_cell.angle_alpha   90.00
_cell.angle_beta   90.00
_cell.angle_gamma   90.00
#
_symmetry.space_group_name_H-M   'P 1'
#
loop_
_entity.id
_entity.type
_entity.pdbx_description
1 polymer ?
#
loop_
_entity_poly.entity_id
_entity_poly.type
_entity_poly.pdbx_seq_one_letter_code
_entity_poly.pdbx_strand_id
1 'polypeptide(L)'
;MAGLVEEILGRPYTARQASYDLKKLRGKGLVERIDRTRRYQCPADGLRTIMAAVVLREKVIKPILAGTLTRRRRRPPKNRNWLDQHYETIRIHMEQLLREAGLAA
;
A
#
# COMPACT_ATOMS: atom_id res chain seq x y z
N MET A 1 4.54 20.53 -4.97
CA MET A 1 3.52 19.51 -4.63
C MET A 1 2.56 19.25 -5.79
N ALA A 2 1.90 20.26 -6.37
CA ALA A 2 0.98 20.03 -7.50
C ALA A 2 1.66 19.32 -8.69
N GLY A 3 2.80 19.81 -9.18
CA GLY A 3 3.49 19.19 -10.33
C GLY A 3 3.90 17.72 -10.14
N LEU A 4 4.38 17.32 -8.96
CA LEU A 4 4.70 15.92 -8.68
C LEU A 4 3.43 15.05 -8.64
N VAL A 5 2.34 15.57 -8.08
CA VAL A 5 1.06 14.84 -8.03
C VAL A 5 0.45 14.72 -9.42
N GLU A 6 0.57 15.74 -10.27
CA GLU A 6 0.15 15.70 -11.67
C GLU A 6 0.92 14.64 -12.47
N GLU A 7 2.24 14.58 -12.28
CA GLU A 7 3.09 13.56 -12.91
C GLU A 7 2.67 12.14 -12.48
N ILE A 8 2.47 11.91 -11.17
CA ILE A 8 2.05 10.61 -10.65
C ILE A 8 0.65 10.22 -11.13
N LEU A 9 -0.28 11.19 -11.20
CA LEU A 9 -1.66 10.93 -11.60
C LEU A 9 -1.85 10.92 -13.13
N GLY A 10 -0.89 11.41 -13.91
CA GLY A 10 -0.99 11.56 -15.36
C GLY A 10 -2.10 12.54 -15.81
N ARG A 11 -2.53 13.45 -14.93
CA ARG A 11 -3.62 14.41 -15.19
C ARG A 11 -3.51 15.67 -14.33
N PRO A 12 -4.13 16.80 -14.75
CA PRO A 12 -4.12 18.02 -13.96
C PRO A 12 -4.65 17.83 -12.53
N TYR A 13 -4.00 18.47 -11.56
CA TYR A 13 -4.29 18.37 -10.13
C TYR A 13 -4.59 19.75 -9.56
N THR A 14 -5.88 20.00 -9.36
CA THR A 14 -6.40 21.31 -8.99
C THR A 14 -6.27 21.60 -7.49
N ALA A 15 -6.25 22.88 -7.14
CA ALA A 15 -6.27 23.32 -5.74
C ALA A 15 -7.50 22.81 -4.95
N ARG A 16 -8.64 22.61 -5.63
CA ARG A 16 -9.85 22.03 -5.03
C ARG A 16 -9.64 20.57 -4.64
N GLN A 17 -8.99 19.78 -5.50
CA GLN A 17 -8.62 18.39 -5.19
C GLN A 17 -7.63 18.34 -4.03
N ALA A 18 -6.57 19.18 -4.05
CA ALA A 18 -5.62 19.28 -2.95
C ALA A 18 -6.28 19.60 -1.60
N SER A 19 -7.21 20.57 -1.60
CA SER A 19 -7.94 20.94 -0.39
C SER A 19 -8.83 19.80 0.13
N TYR A 20 -9.47 19.07 -0.78
CA TYR A 20 -10.31 17.92 -0.44
C TYR A 20 -9.49 16.76 0.13
N ASP A 21 -8.37 16.43 -0.52
CA ASP A 21 -7.48 15.35 -0.09
C ASP A 21 -6.86 15.66 1.28
N LEU A 22 -6.38 16.89 1.51
CA LEU A 22 -5.86 17.31 2.82
C LEU A 22 -6.93 17.26 3.92
N LYS A 23 -8.17 17.65 3.61
CA LYS A 23 -9.29 17.52 4.56
C LYS A 23 -9.55 16.06 4.90
N LYS A 24 -9.49 15.16 3.92
CA LYS A 24 -9.71 13.73 4.10
C LYS A 24 -8.58 13.05 4.87
N LEU A 25 -7.33 13.38 4.55
CA LEU A 25 -6.15 12.88 5.28
C LEU A 25 -6.17 13.36 6.73
N ARG A 26 -6.58 14.61 6.98
CA ARG A 26 -6.76 15.13 8.34
C ARG A 26 -7.86 14.40 9.10
N GLY A 27 -8.99 14.15 8.46
CA GLY A 27 -10.08 13.35 9.06
C GLY A 27 -9.67 11.92 9.42
N LYS A 28 -8.58 11.41 8.84
CA LYS A 28 -7.99 10.10 9.15
C LYS A 28 -6.82 10.16 10.14
N GLY A 29 -6.49 11.34 10.66
CA GLY A 29 -5.33 11.53 11.55
C GLY A 29 -3.97 11.36 10.88
N LEU A 30 -3.92 11.32 9.53
CA LEU A 30 -2.66 11.12 8.79
C LEU A 30 -1.87 12.41 8.63
N VAL A 31 -2.55 13.55 8.68
CA VAL A 31 -1.94 14.89 8.63
C VAL A 31 -2.65 15.81 9.60
N GLU A 32 -1.95 16.84 10.04
CA GLU A 32 -2.50 17.92 10.86
C GLU A 32 -2.19 19.27 10.22
N ARG A 33 -3.03 20.26 10.50
CA ARG A 33 -2.84 21.62 10.01
C ARG A 33 -1.96 22.36 11.00
N ILE A 34 -0.95 23.06 10.50
CA ILE A 34 -0.14 23.96 11.32
C ILE A 34 -0.99 25.19 11.64
N ASP A 35 -1.13 25.49 12.93
CA ASP A 35 -1.96 26.59 13.42
C ASP A 35 -1.69 27.90 12.71
N ARG A 36 -2.77 28.65 12.45
CA ARG A 36 -2.74 29.96 11.78
C ARG A 36 -2.13 29.98 10.37
N THR A 37 -1.80 28.83 9.78
CA THR A 37 -1.30 28.73 8.39
C THR A 37 -2.18 27.86 7.50
N ARG A 38 -1.88 27.86 6.19
CA ARG A 38 -2.42 26.90 5.20
C ARG A 38 -1.51 25.67 5.03
N ARG A 39 -0.51 25.50 5.87
CA ARG A 39 0.46 24.40 5.80
C ARG A 39 -0.04 23.21 6.61
N TYR A 40 0.32 22.02 6.15
CA TYR A 40 0.01 20.77 6.81
C TYR A 40 1.30 20.03 7.10
N GLN A 41 1.34 19.31 8.21
CA GLN A 41 2.44 18.41 8.56
C GLN A 41 1.89 17.00 8.81
N CYS A 42 2.77 16.02 8.70
CA CYS A 42 2.44 14.62 8.96
C CYS A 42 3.00 14.28 10.36
N PRO A 43 2.15 14.01 11.37
CA PRO A 43 2.65 13.55 12.65
C PRO A 43 3.33 12.19 12.50
N ALA A 44 4.22 11.85 13.43
CA ALA A 44 5.02 10.62 13.35
C ALA A 44 4.16 9.35 13.14
N ASP A 45 3.01 9.27 13.80
CA ASP A 45 2.09 8.12 13.65
C ASP A 45 1.35 8.12 12.31
N GLY A 46 1.02 9.29 11.79
CA GLY A 46 0.50 9.44 10.42
C GLY A 46 1.50 8.95 9.38
N LEU A 47 2.78 9.30 9.55
CA LEU A 47 3.86 8.87 8.67
C LEU A 47 4.07 7.36 8.75
N ARG A 48 4.11 6.79 9.96
CA ARG A 48 4.19 5.33 10.19
C ARG A 48 3.04 4.60 9.49
N THR A 49 1.82 5.13 9.60
CA THR A 49 0.64 4.53 8.97
C THR A 49 0.72 4.55 7.45
N ILE A 50 1.13 5.70 6.87
CA ILE A 50 1.32 5.82 5.42
C ILE A 50 2.40 4.85 4.94
N MET A 51 3.55 4.80 5.62
CA MET A 51 4.65 3.89 5.27
C MET A 51 4.24 2.43 5.42
N ALA A 52 3.52 2.07 6.48
CA ALA A 52 2.99 0.73 6.67
C ALA A 52 2.05 0.33 5.52
N ALA A 53 1.17 1.23 5.06
CA ALA A 53 0.30 0.96 3.91
C ALA A 53 1.10 0.73 2.62
N VAL A 54 2.16 1.50 2.38
CA VAL A 54 3.05 1.32 1.22
C VAL A 54 3.78 -0.02 1.30
N VAL A 55 4.39 -0.33 2.45
CA VAL A 55 5.11 -1.59 2.68
C VAL A 55 4.17 -2.78 2.54
N LEU A 56 2.97 -2.71 3.14
CA LEU A 56 1.95 -3.76 3.01
C LEU A 56 1.58 -3.98 1.54
N ARG A 57 1.34 -2.91 0.79
CA ARG A 57 1.00 -3.02 -0.64
C ARG A 57 2.13 -3.63 -1.46
N GLU A 58 3.37 -3.17 -1.28
CA GLU A 58 4.51 -3.59 -2.11
C GLU A 58 5.10 -4.95 -1.72
N LYS A 59 5.11 -5.28 -0.42
CA LYS A 59 5.79 -6.47 0.10
C LYS A 59 4.84 -7.62 0.43
N VAL A 60 3.53 -7.35 0.58
CA VAL A 60 2.56 -8.40 0.92
C VAL A 60 1.53 -8.56 -0.20
N ILE A 61 0.75 -7.51 -0.50
CA ILE A 61 -0.37 -7.62 -1.44
C ILE A 61 0.11 -7.95 -2.85
N LYS A 62 1.06 -7.17 -3.39
CA LYS A 62 1.59 -7.39 -4.75
C LYS A 62 2.20 -8.79 -4.92
N PRO A 63 3.09 -9.30 -4.03
CA PRO A 63 3.64 -10.65 -4.18
C PRO A 63 2.61 -11.77 -4.08
N ILE A 64 1.63 -11.66 -3.18
CA ILE A 64 0.54 -12.65 -3.08
C ILE A 64 -0.25 -12.70 -4.38
N LEU A 65 -0.67 -11.54 -4.89
CA LEU A 65 -1.41 -11.46 -6.15
C LEU A 65 -0.56 -11.93 -7.35
N ALA A 66 0.74 -11.64 -7.35
CA ALA A 66 1.63 -12.17 -8.39
C ALA A 66 1.74 -13.71 -8.30
N GLY A 67 1.76 -14.28 -7.10
CA GLY A 67 1.77 -15.71 -6.85
C GLY A 67 0.48 -16.41 -7.27
N THR A 68 -0.68 -15.81 -6.99
CA THR A 68 -1.99 -16.37 -7.39
C THR A 68 -2.20 -16.34 -8.90
N LEU A 69 -1.75 -15.27 -9.57
CA LEU A 69 -1.84 -15.13 -11.04
C LEU A 69 -0.81 -15.99 -11.76
N THR A 70 0.34 -16.23 -11.14
CA THR A 70 1.42 -17.03 -11.74
C THR A 70 1.30 -18.48 -11.26
N ARG A 71 0.40 -19.26 -11.89
CA ARG A 71 0.37 -20.74 -11.79
C ARG A 71 1.60 -21.37 -12.47
N ARG A 72 2.82 -20.87 -12.25
CA ARG A 72 4.03 -21.53 -12.72
C ARG A 72 4.53 -22.45 -11.63
N ARG A 73 4.51 -23.76 -11.92
CA ARG A 73 5.33 -24.78 -11.26
C ARG A 73 6.80 -24.39 -11.38
N ARG A 74 7.26 -23.43 -10.59
CA ARG A 74 8.68 -23.07 -10.55
C ARG A 74 9.36 -24.03 -9.60
N ARG A 75 10.45 -24.65 -10.08
CA ARG A 75 11.31 -25.52 -9.28
C ARG A 75 11.81 -24.71 -8.07
N PRO A 76 11.66 -25.21 -6.83
CA PRO A 76 12.06 -24.45 -5.65
C PRO A 76 13.54 -24.08 -5.72
N PRO A 77 13.92 -22.86 -5.28
CA PRO A 77 15.32 -22.42 -5.28
C PRO A 77 16.16 -23.33 -4.38
N LYS A 78 17.39 -23.61 -4.81
CA LYS A 78 18.31 -24.58 -4.18
C LYS A 78 18.72 -24.18 -2.75
N ASN A 79 18.68 -22.88 -2.44
CA ASN A 79 18.98 -22.32 -1.11
C ASN A 79 17.73 -21.58 -0.62
N ARG A 80 16.87 -22.26 0.14
CA ARG A 80 15.67 -21.67 0.76
C ARG A 80 16.09 -20.95 2.04
N ASN A 81 15.93 -19.63 2.09
CA ASN A 81 16.11 -18.86 3.32
C ASN A 81 14.87 -19.00 4.21
N TRP A 82 15.01 -18.85 5.53
CA TRP A 82 13.90 -18.80 6.49
C TRP A 82 12.84 -17.75 6.12
N LEU A 83 13.29 -16.62 5.56
CA LEU A 83 12.39 -15.60 5.02
C LEU A 83 11.47 -16.13 3.92
N ASP A 84 11.99 -16.96 3.01
CA ASP A 84 11.22 -17.55 1.90
C ASP A 84 10.14 -18.51 2.43
N GLN A 85 10.42 -19.21 3.54
CA GLN A 85 9.46 -20.11 4.19
C GLN A 85 8.31 -19.32 4.83
N HIS A 86 8.60 -18.17 5.44
CA HIS A 86 7.56 -17.29 5.97
C HIS A 86 6.70 -16.69 4.88
N TYR A 87 7.30 -16.22 3.79
CA TYR A 87 6.53 -15.72 2.64
C TYR A 87 5.65 -16.81 2.01
N GLU A 88 6.16 -18.03 1.88
CA GLU A 88 5.38 -19.14 1.35
C GLU A 88 4.21 -19.52 2.27
N THR A 89 4.44 -19.52 3.59
CA THR A 89 3.39 -19.77 4.58
C THR A 89 2.29 -18.71 4.50
N ILE A 90 2.66 -17.42 4.43
CA ILE A 90 1.70 -16.33 4.26
C ILE A 90 0.95 -16.47 2.92
N ARG A 91 1.65 -16.80 1.83
CA ARG A 91 1.03 -17.00 0.51
C ARG A 91 -0.04 -18.09 0.54
N ILE A 92 0.27 -19.25 1.14
CA ILE A 92 -0.67 -20.37 1.25
C ILE A 92 -1.92 -19.98 2.04
N HIS A 93 -1.76 -19.35 3.22
CA HIS A 93 -2.90 -18.93 4.05
C HIS A 93 -3.74 -17.84 3.37
N MET A 94 -3.09 -16.90 2.68
CA MET A 94 -3.78 -15.84 1.94
C MET A 94 -4.55 -16.39 0.74
N GLU A 95 -3.99 -17.38 0.02
CA GLU A 95 -4.72 -18.09 -1.04
C GLU A 95 -5.94 -18.83 -0.51
N GLN A 96 -5.83 -19.46 0.66
CA GLN A 96 -6.96 -20.11 1.30
C GLN A 96 -8.05 -19.10 1.70
N LEU A 97 -7.67 -18.00 2.34
CA LEU A 97 -8.60 -16.94 2.73
C LEU A 97 -9.32 -16.32 1.53
N LEU A 98 -8.61 -16.10 0.41
CA LEU A 98 -9.22 -15.56 -0.81
C LEU A 98 -10.19 -16.55 -1.46
N ARG A 99 -9.91 -17.86 -1.40
CA ARG A 99 -10.86 -18.90 -1.84
C ARG A 99 -12.11 -18.93 -0.95
N GLU A 100 -11.95 -18.91 0.36
CA GLU A 100 -13.05 -18.87 1.32
C GLU A 100 -13.91 -17.61 1.18
N ALA A 101 -13.29 -16.49 0.80
CA ALA A 101 -13.99 -15.23 0.50
C ALA A 101 -14.64 -15.19 -0.90
N GLY A 102 -14.49 -16.23 -1.73
CA GLY A 102 -15.04 -16.27 -3.10
C GLY A 102 -14.33 -15.35 -4.11
N LEU A 103 -13.12 -14.89 -3.78
CA LEU A 103 -12.33 -13.93 -4.58
C LEU A 103 -11.26 -14.62 -5.45
N ALA A 104 -11.02 -15.91 -5.24
CA ALA A 104 -10.12 -16.73 -6.04
C ALA A 104 -10.80 -18.07 -6.39
N ALA A 105 -10.65 -18.50 -7.64
CA ALA A 105 -11.18 -19.77 -8.17
C ALA A 105 -10.41 -21.00 -7.67
#